data_AF-A0A9P6KZI8-F1
#
_entry.id   AF-A0A9P6KZI8-F1
#
_cell.length_a   1.000
_cell.length_b   1.000
_cell.length_c   1.000
_cell.angle_alpha   90.00
_cell.angle_beta   90.00
_cell.angle_gamma   90.00
#
_symmetry.space_group_name_H-M   'P 1'
#
loop_
_entity.id
_entity.type
_entity.pdbx_description
1 polymer ?
#
loop_
_entity_poly.entity_id
_entity_poly.type
_entity_poly.pdbx_seq_one_letter_code
_entity_poly.pdbx_strand_id
1 'polypeptide(L)'
;MQKKYYERKQLKHRKTHGKVEKRSELIERLKKKKEVKEKIKQAKLEIENKTGKEYFFKYNSVKKQNSGQLVDVIKDTKEELDKKRIFVDKEIDRVENKLKEFLIKIKPNKIVFDEDGTPIKKECGVFLEQDSEEMNVYKEYLNQLLETKSKITEQLEEIL
;
A
#
# COMPACT_ATOMS: atom_id res chain seq x y z
N MET A 1 30.12 54.64 27.92
CA MET A 1 29.12 53.57 27.71
C MET A 1 28.52 53.69 26.31
N GLN A 2 28.49 52.62 25.52
CA GLN A 2 27.78 52.62 24.23
C GLN A 2 26.26 52.48 24.46
N LYS A 3 25.46 53.27 23.74
CA LYS A 3 23.99 53.18 23.78
C LYS A 3 23.55 51.87 23.10
N LYS A 4 22.79 51.03 23.81
CA LYS A 4 22.13 49.86 23.24
C LYS A 4 20.82 50.28 22.57
N TYR A 5 20.66 49.97 21.30
CA TYR A 5 19.43 50.21 20.54
C TYR A 5 18.61 48.92 20.43
N TYR A 6 17.29 49.02 20.57
CA TYR A 6 16.37 47.90 20.48
C TYR A 6 15.68 47.86 19.11
N GLU A 7 15.44 46.66 18.61
CA GLU A 7 14.75 46.47 17.34
C GLU A 7 13.22 46.55 17.47
N ARG A 8 12.57 47.20 16.49
CA ARG A 8 11.11 47.31 16.45
C ARG A 8 10.45 45.98 16.08
N LYS A 9 9.30 45.69 16.69
CA LYS A 9 8.45 44.53 16.39
C LYS A 9 7.49 44.82 15.23
N GLN A 10 6.83 43.77 14.71
CA GLN A 10 5.78 43.88 13.69
C GLN A 10 4.58 44.71 14.18
N LEU A 11 3.95 45.45 13.26
CA LEU A 11 2.74 46.22 13.52
C LEU A 11 1.58 45.31 13.94
N LYS A 12 0.80 45.72 14.95
CA LYS A 12 -0.27 44.90 15.54
C LYS A 12 -1.30 44.42 14.52
N HIS A 13 -1.69 45.28 13.58
CA HIS A 13 -2.68 44.96 12.54
C HIS A 13 -2.11 44.12 11.37
N ARG A 14 -0.80 43.91 11.28
CA ARG A 14 -0.14 43.10 10.24
C ARG A 14 0.45 41.78 10.76
N LYS A 15 0.10 41.39 11.99
CA LYS A 15 0.61 40.15 12.61
C LYS A 15 0.30 38.90 11.79
N THR A 16 -0.80 38.90 11.04
CA THR A 16 -1.20 37.81 10.13
C THR A 16 -0.17 37.51 9.05
N HIS A 17 0.65 38.48 8.65
CA HIS A 17 1.71 38.32 7.64
C HIS A 17 3.05 37.85 8.23
N GLY A 18 3.07 37.47 9.51
CA GLY A 18 4.28 37.03 10.19
C GLY A 18 5.19 38.19 10.64
N LYS A 19 6.45 37.86 10.93
CA LYS A 19 7.45 38.79 11.48
C LYS A 19 7.97 39.73 10.39
N VAL A 20 8.33 40.97 10.76
CA VAL A 20 9.01 41.91 9.85
C VAL A 20 10.43 41.42 9.61
N GLU A 21 10.73 41.08 8.36
CA GLU A 21 12.08 40.67 7.96
C GLU A 21 13.10 41.78 8.25
N LYS A 22 14.19 41.44 8.94
CA LYS A 22 15.31 42.35 9.20
C LYS A 22 16.38 42.25 8.13
N ARG A 23 17.32 43.21 8.12
CA ARG A 23 18.41 43.21 7.13
C ARG A 23 19.26 41.94 7.19
N SER A 24 19.54 41.41 8.38
CA SER A 24 20.26 40.14 8.56
C SER A 24 19.50 38.97 7.92
N GLU A 25 18.22 38.83 8.23
CA GLU A 25 17.33 37.80 7.69
C GLU A 25 17.21 37.91 6.16
N LEU A 26 17.08 39.13 5.63
CA LEU A 26 17.06 39.39 4.19
C LEU A 26 18.35 38.93 3.51
N ILE A 27 19.51 39.25 4.11
CA ILE A 27 20.81 38.83 3.56
C ILE A 27 20.90 37.30 3.53
N GLU A 28 20.49 36.61 4.60
CA GLU A 28 20.47 35.14 4.63
C GLU A 28 19.54 34.54 3.58
N ARG A 29 18.33 35.10 3.43
CA ARG A 29 17.38 34.66 2.41
C ARG A 29 17.93 34.86 0.99
N LEU A 30 18.58 35.99 0.73
CA LEU A 30 19.21 36.27 -0.56
C LEU A 30 20.38 35.34 -0.85
N LYS A 31 21.21 35.02 0.16
CA LYS A 31 22.30 34.04 0.04
C LYS A 31 21.75 32.66 -0.36
N LYS A 32 20.76 32.14 0.37
CA LYS A 32 20.10 30.86 0.04
C LYS A 32 19.51 30.86 -1.37
N LYS A 33 18.85 31.96 -1.77
CA LYS A 33 18.30 32.09 -3.12
C LYS A 33 19.38 32.08 -4.19
N LYS A 34 20.54 32.67 -3.92
CA LYS A 34 21.69 32.65 -4.83
C LYS A 34 22.26 31.24 -4.97
N GLU A 35 22.46 30.53 -3.86
CA GLU A 35 22.94 29.13 -3.86
C GLU A 35 22.02 28.20 -4.65
N VAL A 36 20.70 28.31 -4.45
CA VAL A 36 19.71 27.51 -5.20
C VAL A 36 19.79 27.81 -6.70
N LYS A 37 19.93 29.09 -7.08
CA LYS A 37 20.08 29.47 -8.50
C LYS A 37 21.36 28.89 -9.10
N GLU A 38 22.47 28.91 -8.37
CA GLU A 38 23.74 28.33 -8.82
C GLU A 38 23.63 26.82 -9.02
N LYS A 39 23.01 26.10 -8.08
CA LYS A 39 22.75 24.65 -8.21
C LYS A 39 21.90 24.33 -9.45
N ILE A 40 20.83 25.09 -9.68
CA ILE A 40 19.98 24.91 -10.87
C ILE A 40 20.77 25.18 -12.15
N LYS A 41 21.62 26.22 -12.16
CA LYS A 41 22.47 26.53 -13.33
C LYS A 41 23.44 25.39 -13.63
N GLN A 42 24.09 24.84 -12.60
CA GLN A 42 25.00 23.70 -12.75
C GLN A 42 24.25 22.46 -13.27
N ALA A 43 23.09 22.13 -12.69
CA ALA A 43 22.29 21.00 -13.15
C ALA A 43 21.84 21.13 -14.61
N LYS A 44 21.46 22.33 -15.06
CA LYS A 44 21.11 22.58 -16.46
C LYS A 44 22.29 22.34 -17.41
N LEU A 45 23.47 22.85 -17.03
CA LEU A 45 24.68 22.68 -17.81
C LEU A 45 25.12 21.21 -17.86
N GLU A 46 24.96 20.47 -16.76
CA GLU A 46 25.20 19.03 -16.73
C GLU A 46 24.26 18.27 -17.68
N ILE A 47 22.97 18.61 -17.71
CA ILE A 47 21.99 18.00 -18.62
C ILE A 47 22.33 18.31 -20.08
N GLU A 48 22.69 19.56 -20.39
CA GLU A 48 23.04 20.01 -21.75
C GLU A 48 24.27 19.28 -22.30
N ASN A 49 25.24 18.99 -21.43
CA ASN A 49 26.48 18.30 -21.80
C ASN A 49 26.34 16.77 -21.89
N LYS A 50 25.20 16.18 -21.51
CA LYS A 50 25.00 14.73 -21.60
C LYS A 50 24.74 14.32 -23.05
N THR A 51 25.36 13.21 -23.44
CA THR A 51 25.30 12.68 -24.82
C THR A 51 24.06 11.83 -25.08
N GLY A 52 23.39 11.40 -24.01
CA GLY A 52 22.23 10.49 -24.08
C GLY A 52 22.58 9.04 -24.45
N LYS A 53 23.88 8.75 -24.67
CA LYS A 53 24.38 7.40 -25.00
C LYS A 53 25.07 6.73 -23.82
N GLU A 54 25.05 7.34 -22.65
CA GLU A 54 25.67 6.78 -21.46
C GLU A 54 24.90 5.56 -20.96
N TYR A 55 25.62 4.46 -20.71
CA TYR A 55 25.08 3.29 -20.02
C TYR A 55 25.68 3.21 -18.62
N PHE A 56 24.82 3.23 -17.60
CA PHE A 56 25.21 2.99 -16.22
C PHE A 56 24.54 1.72 -15.74
N PHE A 57 25.30 0.81 -15.11
CA PHE A 57 24.76 -0.44 -14.54
C PHE A 57 23.58 -0.21 -13.59
N LYS A 58 23.56 0.94 -12.90
CA LYS A 58 22.46 1.33 -12.01
C LYS A 58 21.12 1.50 -12.72
N TYR A 59 21.08 1.72 -14.04
CA TYR A 59 19.82 1.82 -14.78
C TYR A 59 18.97 0.54 -14.70
N ASN A 60 19.58 -0.62 -14.47
CA ASN A 60 18.84 -1.87 -14.29
C ASN A 60 18.08 -1.94 -12.95
N SER A 61 18.44 -1.08 -11.99
CA SER A 61 17.84 -1.02 -10.66
C SER A 61 16.82 0.11 -10.50
N VAL A 62 16.51 0.85 -11.58
CA VAL A 62 15.65 2.05 -11.53
C VAL A 62 14.67 2.02 -12.69
N LYS A 63 13.39 2.30 -12.41
CA LYS A 63 12.32 2.37 -13.41
C LYS A 63 11.80 3.81 -13.51
N LYS A 64 11.54 4.25 -14.73
CA LYS A 64 10.89 5.54 -15.00
C LYS A 64 9.37 5.37 -14.95
N GLN A 65 8.72 6.16 -14.12
CA GLN A 65 7.25 6.26 -14.08
C GLN A 65 6.73 7.15 -15.23
N ASN A 66 5.42 7.08 -15.50
CA ASN A 66 4.75 7.89 -16.53
C ASN A 66 4.89 9.40 -16.28
N SER A 67 5.07 9.83 -15.03
CA SER A 67 5.34 11.22 -14.62
C SER A 67 6.76 11.70 -14.95
N GLY A 68 7.63 10.81 -15.42
CA GLY A 68 9.05 11.09 -15.66
C GLY A 68 9.94 10.94 -14.43
N GLN A 69 9.36 10.64 -13.25
CA GLN A 69 10.11 10.37 -12.03
C GLN A 69 10.79 8.98 -12.08
N LEU A 70 12.00 8.90 -11.56
CA LEU A 70 12.75 7.64 -11.40
C LEU A 70 12.45 7.03 -10.02
N VAL A 71 12.17 5.73 -9.99
CA VAL A 71 11.88 4.97 -8.77
C VAL A 71 12.73 3.72 -8.76
N ASP A 72 13.30 3.38 -7.60
CA ASP A 72 14.11 2.18 -7.44
C ASP A 72 13.24 0.93 -7.60
N VAL A 73 13.73 -0.02 -8.40
CA VAL A 73 13.14 -1.35 -8.54
C VAL A 73 13.62 -2.18 -7.37
N ILE A 74 12.90 -2.10 -6.25
CA ILE A 74 13.10 -3.02 -5.13
C ILE A 74 12.46 -4.34 -5.56
N LYS A 75 13.28 -5.29 -6.02
CA LYS A 75 12.84 -6.68 -6.16
C LYS A 75 12.86 -7.30 -4.76
N ASP A 76 11.76 -7.90 -4.35
CA ASP A 76 11.73 -8.71 -3.13
C ASP A 76 12.78 -9.84 -3.26
N THR A 77 13.45 -10.16 -2.16
CA THR A 77 14.32 -11.34 -2.10
C THR A 77 13.49 -12.62 -2.19
N LYS A 78 14.12 -13.74 -2.57
CA LYS A 78 13.46 -15.06 -2.59
C LYS A 78 12.80 -15.39 -1.24
N GLU A 79 13.49 -15.10 -0.14
CA GLU A 79 12.96 -15.32 1.21
C GLU A 79 11.71 -14.48 1.53
N GLU A 80 11.65 -13.23 1.04
CA GLU A 80 10.49 -12.36 1.22
C GLU A 80 9.30 -12.83 0.39
N LEU A 81 9.55 -13.29 -0.85
CA LEU A 81 8.52 -13.87 -1.70
C LEU A 81 7.97 -15.18 -1.12
N ASP A 82 8.84 -16.05 -0.59
CA ASP A 82 8.43 -17.28 0.08
C ASP A 82 7.56 -16.99 1.32
N LYS A 83 7.92 -15.99 2.13
CA LYS A 83 7.09 -15.53 3.27
C LYS A 83 5.74 -15.00 2.82
N LYS A 84 5.69 -14.18 1.76
CA LYS A 84 4.43 -13.67 1.19
C LYS A 84 3.56 -14.80 0.66
N ARG A 85 4.15 -15.79 -0.03
CA ARG A 85 3.44 -16.98 -0.52
C ARG A 85 2.80 -17.77 0.61
N ILE A 86 3.56 -18.07 1.67
CA ILE A 86 3.05 -18.80 2.84
C ILE A 86 1.89 -18.05 3.51
N PHE A 87 2.00 -16.71 3.59
CA PHE A 87 0.91 -15.89 4.11
C PHE A 87 -0.36 -16.00 3.25
N VAL A 88 -0.22 -15.86 1.93
CA VAL A 88 -1.34 -15.99 1.00
C VAL A 88 -1.97 -17.38 1.06
N ASP A 89 -1.16 -18.45 1.13
CA ASP A 89 -1.66 -19.83 1.26
C ASP A 89 -2.52 -20.00 2.53
N LYS A 90 -2.05 -19.51 3.68
CA LYS A 90 -2.83 -19.55 4.92
C LYS A 90 -4.13 -18.75 4.84
N GLU A 91 -4.11 -17.63 4.12
CA GLU A 91 -5.29 -16.78 3.95
C GLU A 91 -6.32 -17.44 3.03
N ILE A 92 -5.86 -18.13 1.98
CA ILE A 92 -6.70 -18.96 1.11
C ILE A 92 -7.39 -20.04 1.95
N ASP A 93 -6.64 -20.82 2.73
CA ASP A 93 -7.20 -21.86 3.60
C ASP A 93 -8.28 -21.30 4.55
N ARG A 94 -8.03 -20.11 5.11
CA ARG A 94 -8.99 -19.43 5.99
C ARG A 94 -10.27 -19.05 5.26
N VAL A 95 -10.16 -18.48 4.06
CA VAL A 95 -11.31 -18.05 3.26
C VAL A 95 -12.11 -19.25 2.76
N GLU A 96 -11.45 -20.31 2.31
CA GLU A 96 -12.10 -21.57 1.92
C GLU A 96 -12.88 -22.18 3.09
N ASN A 97 -12.32 -22.16 4.30
CA ASN A 97 -13.03 -22.65 5.48
C ASN A 97 -14.25 -21.79 5.83
N LYS A 98 -14.17 -20.47 5.66
CA LYS A 98 -15.35 -19.59 5.80
C LYS A 98 -16.41 -19.88 4.73
N LEU A 99 -16.00 -20.11 3.48
CA LEU A 99 -16.93 -20.51 2.41
C LEU A 99 -17.64 -21.83 2.71
N LYS A 100 -16.98 -22.77 3.39
CA LYS A 100 -17.60 -24.02 3.85
C LYS A 100 -18.67 -23.81 4.93
N GLU A 101 -18.60 -22.75 5.72
CA GLU A 101 -19.63 -22.45 6.74
C GLU A 101 -20.97 -22.05 6.09
N PHE A 102 -20.92 -21.47 4.89
CA PHE A 102 -22.09 -21.15 4.08
C PHE A 102 -22.67 -22.38 3.35
N LEU A 103 -22.00 -23.54 3.38
CA LEU A 103 -22.54 -24.76 2.77
C LEU A 103 -23.68 -25.34 3.64
N ILE A 104 -24.70 -25.84 2.97
CA ILE A 104 -25.90 -26.41 3.59
C ILE A 104 -25.51 -27.57 4.52
N LYS A 105 -25.79 -27.41 5.82
CA LYS A 105 -25.67 -28.51 6.79
C LYS A 105 -26.93 -29.37 6.72
N ILE A 106 -26.85 -30.50 6.01
CA ILE A 106 -27.93 -31.50 5.97
C ILE A 106 -28.04 -32.12 7.36
N LYS A 107 -29.18 -31.90 8.05
CA LYS A 107 -29.54 -32.63 9.26
C LYS A 107 -30.44 -33.79 8.85
N PRO A 108 -30.00 -35.05 9.00
CA PRO A 108 -30.85 -36.19 8.67
C PRO A 108 -32.09 -36.21 9.59
N ASN A 109 -33.20 -36.71 9.06
CA ASN A 109 -34.42 -36.88 9.83
C ASN A 109 -34.17 -37.78 11.04
N LYS A 110 -34.63 -37.34 12.21
CA LYS A 110 -34.53 -38.11 13.44
C LYS A 110 -35.81 -38.93 13.61
N ILE A 111 -35.67 -40.24 13.75
CA ILE A 111 -36.77 -41.11 14.19
C ILE A 111 -36.83 -41.03 15.71
N VAL A 112 -37.99 -40.66 16.25
CA VAL A 112 -38.26 -40.66 17.69
C VAL A 112 -39.42 -41.62 17.92
N PHE A 113 -39.40 -42.39 19.00
CA PHE A 113 -40.48 -43.32 19.34
C PHE A 113 -41.32 -42.72 20.46
N ASP A 114 -42.64 -42.90 20.36
CA ASP A 114 -43.60 -42.48 21.39
C ASP A 114 -43.64 -43.47 22.58
N GLU A 115 -44.41 -43.15 23.62
CA GLU A 115 -44.60 -44.00 24.81
C GLU A 115 -45.14 -45.40 24.45
N ASP A 116 -45.87 -45.52 23.34
CA ASP A 116 -46.40 -46.79 22.79
C ASP A 116 -45.43 -47.49 21.80
N GLY A 117 -44.21 -46.97 21.61
CA GLY A 117 -43.22 -47.55 20.70
C GLY A 117 -43.46 -47.27 19.21
N THR A 118 -44.39 -46.38 18.87
CA THR A 118 -44.68 -45.99 17.48
C THR A 118 -43.62 -45.02 16.96
N PRO A 119 -43.01 -45.25 15.78
CA PRO A 119 -41.99 -44.35 15.23
C PRO A 119 -42.61 -43.08 14.62
N ILE A 120 -42.36 -41.92 15.23
CA ILE A 120 -42.62 -40.61 14.65
C ILE A 120 -41.40 -40.13 13.86
N LYS A 121 -41.62 -39.75 12.60
CA LYS A 121 -40.63 -39.02 11.80
C LYS A 121 -40.66 -37.55 12.20
N LYS A 122 -39.60 -37.08 12.84
CA LYS A 122 -39.41 -35.64 13.09
C LYS A 122 -38.67 -35.03 11.90
N GLU A 123 -39.39 -34.27 11.09
CA GLU A 123 -38.78 -33.50 9.99
C GLU A 123 -37.78 -32.49 10.58
N CYS A 124 -36.52 -32.65 10.22
CA CYS A 124 -35.51 -31.64 10.46
C CYS A 124 -35.42 -30.79 9.20
N GLY A 125 -35.94 -29.56 9.26
CA GLY A 125 -35.97 -28.66 8.11
C GLY A 125 -34.59 -28.49 7.46
N VAL A 126 -34.59 -28.49 6.13
CA VAL A 126 -33.45 -28.06 5.34
C VAL A 126 -33.41 -26.54 5.41
N PHE A 127 -32.41 -25.97 6.08
CA PHE A 127 -32.13 -24.54 5.95
C PHE A 127 -31.44 -24.34 4.60
N LEU A 128 -32.24 -24.01 3.59
CA LEU A 128 -31.79 -23.50 2.30
C LEU A 128 -31.76 -21.97 2.41
N GLU A 129 -30.60 -21.40 2.70
CA GLU A 129 -30.28 -20.00 2.39
C GLU A 129 -28.97 -20.06 1.59
N GLN A 130 -29.04 -20.11 0.26
CA GLN A 130 -29.12 -19.00 -0.70
C GLN A 130 -27.92 -18.04 -0.62
N ASP A 131 -27.32 -17.78 -1.79
CA ASP A 131 -26.21 -16.85 -2.02
C ASP A 131 -26.36 -15.59 -1.17
N SER A 132 -25.59 -15.52 -0.08
CA SER A 132 -25.46 -14.30 0.72
C SER A 132 -24.47 -13.36 0.03
N GLU A 133 -24.72 -12.05 0.10
CA GLU A 133 -23.76 -11.03 -0.36
C GLU A 133 -22.38 -11.26 0.27
N GLU A 134 -22.34 -11.70 1.53
CA GLU A 134 -21.12 -12.08 2.23
C GLU A 134 -20.35 -13.23 1.57
N MET A 135 -21.04 -14.27 1.08
CA MET A 135 -20.41 -15.38 0.36
C MET A 135 -19.75 -14.87 -0.93
N ASN A 136 -20.39 -13.95 -1.65
CA ASN A 136 -19.82 -13.36 -2.87
C ASN A 136 -18.58 -12.51 -2.56
N VAL A 137 -18.57 -11.75 -1.46
CA VAL A 137 -17.36 -11.02 -1.01
C VAL A 137 -16.21 -11.99 -0.75
N TYR A 138 -16.46 -13.13 -0.09
CA TYR A 138 -15.42 -14.14 0.13
C TYR A 138 -14.94 -14.81 -1.18
N LYS A 139 -15.83 -15.06 -2.15
CA LYS A 139 -15.46 -15.56 -3.48
C LYS A 139 -14.58 -14.57 -4.24
N GLU A 140 -14.95 -13.29 -4.25
CA GLU A 140 -14.15 -12.23 -4.89
C GLU A 140 -12.77 -12.09 -4.25
N TYR A 141 -12.74 -12.10 -2.91
CA TYR A 141 -11.48 -12.03 -2.18
C TYR A 141 -10.60 -13.26 -2.42
N LEU A 142 -11.18 -14.46 -2.51
CA LEU A 142 -10.45 -15.67 -2.88
C LEU A 142 -9.80 -15.55 -4.26
N ASN A 143 -10.52 -15.02 -5.25
CA ASN A 143 -9.96 -14.79 -6.59
C ASN A 143 -8.77 -13.81 -6.54
N GLN A 144 -8.87 -12.73 -5.76
CA GLN A 144 -7.75 -11.80 -5.57
C GLN A 144 -6.53 -12.48 -4.94
N LEU A 145 -6.74 -13.37 -3.96
CA LEU A 145 -5.67 -14.13 -3.32
C LEU A 145 -5.01 -15.11 -4.32
N LEU A 146 -5.79 -15.78 -5.16
CA LEU A 146 -5.28 -16.69 -6.20
C LEU A 146 -4.45 -15.94 -7.26
N GLU A 147 -4.93 -14.79 -7.73
CA GLU A 147 -4.15 -13.94 -8.64
C GLU A 147 -2.84 -13.46 -7.99
N THR A 148 -2.90 -13.08 -6.72
CA THR A 148 -1.72 -12.65 -5.97
C THR A 148 -0.73 -13.78 -5.81
N LYS A 149 -1.20 -15.01 -5.55
CA LYS A 149 -0.38 -16.22 -5.48
C LYS A 149 0.31 -16.50 -6.83
N SER A 150 -0.42 -16.40 -7.95
CA SER A 150 0.16 -16.58 -9.30
C SER A 150 1.31 -15.62 -9.56
N LYS A 151 1.10 -14.33 -9.25
CA LYS A 151 2.14 -13.30 -9.42
C LYS A 151 3.39 -13.59 -8.57
N ILE A 152 3.21 -14.04 -7.33
CA ILE A 152 4.33 -14.39 -6.45
C ILE A 152 5.07 -15.64 -6.98
N THR A 153 4.34 -16.64 -7.50
CA THR A 153 4.97 -17.84 -8.09
C THR A 153 5.74 -17.53 -9.36
N GLU A 154 5.20 -16.70 -10.24
CA GLU A 154 5.90 -16.22 -11.45
C GLU A 154 7.18 -15.46 -11.06
N GLN A 155 7.12 -14.59 -10.05
CA GLN A 155 8.30 -13.88 -9.54
C GLN A 155 9.35 -14.83 -8.92
N LEU A 156 8.93 -15.91 -8.27
CA LEU A 156 9.84 -16.92 -7.74
C LEU A 156 10.50 -17.75 -8.85
N GLU A 157 9.77 -18.06 -9.91
CA GLU A 157 10.29 -18.76 -11.09
C GLU A 157 11.30 -17.89 -11.86
N GLU A 158 11.09 -16.58 -11.95
CA GLU A 158 12.03 -15.64 -12.56
C GLU A 158 13.36 -15.49 -11.79
N ILE A 159 13.39 -15.87 -10.51
CA ILE A 159 14.58 -15.79 -9.64
C ILE A 159 15.39 -17.11 -9.66
N LEU A 160 14.78 -18.23 -10.08
CA LEU A 160 15.41 -19.56 -10.19
C LEU A 160 16.24 -19.70 -11.48
#